data_AF-A0A6P2B1J5-F1
#
_entry.id   AF-A0A6P2B1J5-F1
#
_cell.length_a   1.000
_cell.length_b   1.000
_cell.length_c   1.000
_cell.angle_alpha   90.00
_cell.angle_beta   90.00
_cell.angle_gamma   90.00
#
_symmetry.space_group_name_H-M   'P 1'
#
loop_
_entity.id
_entity.type
_entity.pdbx_description
1 polymer ?
#
loop_
_entity_poly.entity_id
_entity_poly.type
_entity_poly.pdbx_seq_one_letter_code
_entity_poly.pdbx_strand_id
1 'polypeptide(L)'
;MSLEGLILSLLVVLVFAVFLLYPFWDSTPQQADTAPDSDSQIAAQITGQRERLQIYYDRVLANLHDLDEDYAIGKLDDAEYRVDRERWVQRGVQALKGLETLDSGQLIAPSDTDAAQIDEIIDYHIEQTINREAAPADAS
;
A
#
# COMPACT_ATOMS: atom_id res chain seq x y z
N MET A 1 60.90 10.28 26.31
CA MET A 1 59.50 10.04 25.90
C MET A 1 59.28 8.53 25.98
N SER A 2 58.44 8.06 26.89
CA SER A 2 58.44 6.64 27.30
C SER A 2 57.88 5.74 26.20
N LEU A 3 58.67 4.72 25.82
CA LEU A 3 58.31 3.66 24.88
C LEU A 3 56.98 2.99 25.27
N GLU A 4 56.71 2.92 26.58
CA GLU A 4 55.49 2.37 27.17
C GLU A 4 54.24 3.17 26.77
N GLY A 5 54.35 4.50 26.71
CA GLY A 5 53.24 5.37 26.29
C GLY A 5 52.91 5.22 24.81
N LEU A 6 53.90 4.89 23.98
CA LEU A 6 53.72 4.65 22.55
C LEU A 6 53.04 3.30 22.29
N ILE A 7 53.39 2.26 23.06
CA ILE A 7 52.74 0.95 22.96
C ILE A 7 51.28 1.04 23.40
N LEU A 8 51.01 1.77 24.49
CA LEU A 8 49.65 1.91 25.02
C LEU A 8 48.75 2.72 24.09
N SER A 9 49.25 3.79 23.48
CA SER A 9 48.48 4.55 22.49
C SER A 9 48.22 3.77 21.21
N LEU A 10 49.20 2.99 20.74
CA LEU A 10 49.04 2.11 19.58
C LEU A 10 47.94 1.06 19.82
N LEU A 11 47.90 0.47 21.01
CA LEU A 11 46.92 -0.56 21.36
C LEU A 11 45.50 0.01 21.38
N VAL A 12 45.30 1.21 21.95
CA VAL A 12 43.99 1.89 21.96
C VAL A 12 43.52 2.22 20.54
N VAL A 13 44.41 2.72 19.69
CA VAL A 13 44.09 3.00 18.27
C VAL A 13 43.71 1.73 17.53
N LEU A 14 44.41 0.62 17.79
CA LEU A 14 44.14 -0.65 17.12
C LEU A 14 42.78 -1.24 17.56
N VAL A 15 42.46 -1.19 18.85
CA VAL A 15 41.14 -1.61 19.36
C VAL A 15 40.02 -0.75 18.77
N PHE A 16 40.22 0.57 18.71
CA PHE A 16 39.25 1.50 18.13
C PHE A 16 39.07 1.27 16.62
N ALA A 17 40.15 1.03 15.90
CA ALA A 17 40.11 0.68 14.48
C ALA A 17 39.38 -0.65 14.25
N VAL A 18 39.64 -1.67 15.07
CA VAL A 18 38.91 -2.94 15.02
C VAL A 18 37.43 -2.73 15.34
N PHE A 19 37.09 -1.88 16.31
CA PHE A 19 35.69 -1.56 16.64
C PHE A 19 34.96 -0.85 15.50
N LEU A 20 35.63 0.06 14.79
CA LEU A 20 35.08 0.73 13.60
C LEU A 20 34.97 -0.19 12.39
N LEU A 21 35.87 -1.17 12.26
CA LEU A 21 35.87 -2.15 11.18
C LEU A 21 34.99 -3.37 11.48
N TYR A 22 34.66 -3.62 12.74
CA TYR A 22 33.77 -4.69 13.20
C TYR A 22 32.42 -4.72 12.45
N PRO A 23 31.68 -3.60 12.31
CA PRO A 23 30.40 -3.61 11.58
C PRO A 23 30.57 -3.87 10.08
N PHE A 24 31.79 -3.77 9.53
CA PHE A 24 32.07 -4.07 8.13
C PHE A 24 32.42 -5.54 7.89
N TRP A 25 32.91 -6.25 8.91
CA TRP A 25 33.19 -7.69 8.85
C TRP A 25 31.96 -8.57 9.09
N ASP A 26 30.90 -8.04 9.71
CA ASP A 26 29.56 -8.63 9.71
C ASP A 26 28.78 -8.35 8.41
N SER A 27 29.48 -8.11 7.31
CA SER A 27 28.93 -8.34 5.97
C SER A 27 28.82 -9.86 5.76
N THR A 28 27.97 -10.52 6.54
CA THR A 28 27.26 -11.68 6.00
C THR A 28 26.40 -11.08 4.90
N PRO A 29 26.64 -11.37 3.61
CA PRO A 29 25.61 -11.14 2.63
C PRO A 29 24.45 -12.04 3.05
N GLN A 30 23.46 -11.50 3.75
CA GLN A 30 22.17 -12.15 3.91
C GLN A 30 21.38 -11.97 2.61
N GLN A 31 22.01 -12.46 1.55
CA GLN A 31 21.56 -12.65 0.17
C GLN A 31 22.24 -13.93 -0.30
N ALA A 32 21.84 -15.05 0.30
CA ALA A 32 22.00 -16.39 -0.26
C ALA A 32 21.04 -17.34 0.47
N ASP A 33 19.97 -17.71 -0.24
CA ASP A 33 19.24 -18.98 -0.08
C ASP A 33 18.41 -19.23 1.19
N THR A 34 17.64 -18.25 1.65
CA THR A 34 16.29 -18.55 2.12
C THR A 34 15.34 -18.15 1.01
N ALA A 35 14.67 -19.15 0.40
CA ALA A 35 13.47 -18.91 -0.40
C ALA A 35 12.65 -17.83 0.32
N PRO A 36 12.23 -16.76 -0.38
CA PRO A 36 11.59 -15.63 0.28
C PRO A 36 10.46 -16.16 1.15
N ASP A 37 10.64 -16.10 2.49
CA ASP A 37 9.69 -16.62 3.46
C ASP A 37 8.34 -16.09 3.01
N SER A 38 7.39 -16.99 2.71
CA SER A 38 6.11 -16.64 2.11
C SER A 38 5.43 -15.49 2.87
N ASP A 39 5.64 -15.44 4.19
CA ASP A 39 5.18 -14.40 5.10
C ASP A 39 5.71 -13.00 4.74
N SER A 40 6.96 -12.87 4.31
CA SER A 40 7.57 -11.58 3.91
C SER A 40 7.01 -11.07 2.57
N GLN A 41 6.71 -11.98 1.63
CA GLN A 41 6.08 -11.63 0.36
C GLN A 41 4.62 -11.23 0.56
N ILE A 42 3.88 -11.95 1.41
CA ILE A 42 2.50 -11.62 1.77
C ILE A 42 2.44 -10.25 2.44
N ALA A 43 3.35 -9.95 3.37
CA ALA A 43 3.40 -8.63 4.02
C ALA A 43 3.69 -7.50 3.02
N ALA A 44 4.59 -7.72 2.06
CA ALA A 44 4.87 -6.74 1.00
C ALA A 44 3.67 -6.53 0.06
N GLN A 45 2.96 -7.60 -0.28
CA GLN A 45 1.74 -7.53 -1.12
C GLN A 45 0.61 -6.77 -0.40
N ILE A 46 0.34 -7.07 0.87
CA ILE A 46 -0.69 -6.37 1.66
C ILE A 46 -0.36 -4.87 1.76
N THR A 47 0.91 -4.54 2.01
CA THR A 47 1.36 -3.14 2.07
C THR A 47 1.14 -2.42 0.74
N GLY A 48 1.50 -3.05 -0.38
CA GLY A 48 1.28 -2.49 -1.71
C GLY A 48 -0.21 -2.34 -2.07
N GLN A 49 -1.05 -3.31 -1.69
CA GLN A 49 -2.51 -3.20 -1.89
C GLN A 49 -3.10 -2.05 -1.07
N ARG A 50 -2.69 -1.89 0.20
CA ARG A 50 -3.13 -0.76 1.03
C ARG A 50 -2.75 0.57 0.40
N GLU A 51 -1.51 0.73 -0.04
CA GLU A 51 -1.03 1.96 -0.68
C GLU A 51 -1.86 2.31 -1.92
N ARG A 52 -2.14 1.32 -2.79
CA ARG A 52 -2.98 1.52 -3.98
C ARG A 52 -4.40 1.97 -3.63
N LEU A 53 -5.04 1.34 -2.65
CA LEU A 53 -6.39 1.73 -2.21
C LEU A 53 -6.41 3.13 -1.59
N GLN A 54 -5.35 3.50 -0.86
CA GLN A 54 -5.22 4.82 -0.28
C GLN A 54 -5.06 5.91 -1.37
N ILE A 55 -4.20 5.68 -2.36
CA ILE A 55 -4.06 6.57 -3.53
C ILE A 55 -5.40 6.73 -4.26
N TYR A 56 -6.14 5.62 -4.43
CA TYR A 56 -7.45 5.67 -5.06
C TYR A 56 -8.45 6.50 -4.24
N TYR A 57 -8.50 6.32 -2.92
CA TYR A 57 -9.35 7.10 -2.03
C TYR A 57 -9.02 8.61 -2.08
N ASP A 58 -7.74 8.97 -2.05
CA ASP A 58 -7.31 10.37 -2.16
C ASP A 58 -7.74 10.99 -3.49
N ARG A 59 -7.66 10.21 -4.58
CA ARG A 59 -8.17 10.63 -5.89
C ARG A 59 -9.69 10.84 -5.89
N VAL A 60 -10.45 9.97 -5.22
CA VAL A 60 -11.90 10.14 -5.08
C VAL A 60 -12.22 11.44 -4.34
N LEU A 61 -11.51 11.74 -3.26
CA LEU A 61 -11.70 13.00 -2.52
C LEU A 61 -11.38 14.23 -3.35
N ALA A 62 -10.30 14.20 -4.14
CA ALA A 62 -9.97 15.29 -5.05
C ALA A 62 -11.08 15.53 -6.08
N ASN A 63 -11.61 14.48 -6.70
CA ASN A 63 -12.72 14.61 -7.66
C ASN A 63 -14.00 15.13 -6.99
N LEU A 64 -14.28 14.72 -5.75
CA LEU A 64 -15.44 15.20 -5.01
C LEU A 64 -15.31 16.70 -4.70
N HIS A 65 -14.11 17.15 -4.30
CA HIS A 65 -13.82 18.56 -4.08
C HIS A 65 -13.97 19.38 -5.36
N ASP A 66 -13.40 18.92 -6.47
CA ASP A 66 -13.50 19.60 -7.77
C ASP A 66 -14.97 19.70 -8.23
N LEU A 67 -15.76 18.65 -8.01
CA LEU A 67 -17.19 18.64 -8.31
C LEU A 67 -17.98 19.65 -7.44
N ASP A 68 -17.68 19.70 -6.15
CA ASP A 68 -18.28 20.66 -5.22
C ASP A 68 -17.91 22.12 -5.61
N GLU A 69 -16.67 22.35 -6.04
CA GLU A 69 -16.21 23.64 -6.54
C GLU A 69 -16.92 24.03 -7.85
N ASP A 70 -17.00 23.12 -8.82
CA ASP A 70 -17.67 23.36 -10.10
C ASP A 70 -19.18 23.65 -9.94
N TYR A 71 -19.84 23.00 -8.98
CA TYR A 71 -21.23 23.34 -8.62
C TYR A 71 -21.32 24.72 -7.96
N ALA A 72 -20.41 25.04 -7.02
CA ALA A 72 -20.43 26.32 -6.31
C ALA A 72 -20.25 27.53 -7.24
N ILE A 73 -19.49 27.37 -8.32
CA ILE A 73 -19.30 28.41 -9.35
C ILE A 73 -20.37 28.36 -10.47
N GLY A 74 -21.34 27.45 -10.37
CA GLY A 74 -22.48 27.35 -11.28
C GLY A 74 -22.15 26.74 -12.64
N LYS A 75 -21.07 25.96 -12.76
CA LYS A 75 -20.76 25.21 -13.99
C LYS A 75 -21.60 23.95 -14.14
N LEU A 76 -22.06 23.37 -13.03
CA LEU A 76 -22.97 22.22 -13.01
C LEU A 76 -24.37 22.64 -12.58
N ASP A 77 -25.38 21.98 -13.16
CA ASP A 77 -26.73 22.04 -12.64
C ASP A 77 -26.92 21.11 -11.42
N ASP A 78 -27.99 21.34 -10.65
CA ASP A 78 -28.26 20.60 -9.41
C ASP A 78 -28.54 19.11 -9.63
N ALA A 79 -29.16 18.75 -10.76
CA ALA A 79 -29.50 17.37 -11.05
C ALA A 79 -28.23 16.56 -11.40
N GLU A 80 -27.37 17.12 -12.24
CA GLU A 80 -26.08 16.54 -12.62
C GLU A 80 -25.15 16.44 -11.41
N TYR A 81 -25.03 17.52 -10.63
CA TYR A 81 -24.21 17.56 -9.41
C TYR A 81 -24.58 16.44 -8.45
N ARG A 82 -25.88 16.28 -8.15
CA ARG A 82 -26.34 15.27 -7.19
C ARG A 82 -26.03 13.84 -7.65
N VAL A 83 -26.25 13.53 -8.92
CA VAL A 83 -25.99 12.20 -9.49
C VAL A 83 -24.49 11.88 -9.44
N ASP A 84 -23.64 12.80 -9.89
CA ASP A 84 -22.20 12.56 -9.94
C ASP A 84 -21.59 12.53 -8.54
N ARG A 85 -22.09 13.37 -7.63
CA ARG A 85 -21.65 13.38 -6.23
C ARG A 85 -21.96 12.05 -5.55
N GLU A 86 -23.17 11.53 -5.73
CA GLU A 86 -23.56 10.24 -5.16
C GLU A 86 -22.66 9.12 -5.69
N ARG A 87 -22.36 9.11 -6.99
CA ARG A 87 -21.45 8.13 -7.60
C ARG A 87 -20.05 8.19 -6.99
N TRP A 88 -19.48 9.39 -6.81
CA TRP A 88 -18.15 9.56 -6.22
C TRP A 88 -18.12 9.19 -4.74
N VAL A 89 -19.17 9.52 -3.98
CA VAL A 89 -19.32 9.11 -2.58
C VAL A 89 -19.37 7.58 -2.47
N GLN A 90 -20.15 6.91 -3.31
CA GLN A 90 -20.21 5.45 -3.34
C GLN A 90 -18.83 4.84 -3.60
N ARG A 91 -18.07 5.37 -4.57
CA ARG A 91 -16.68 4.93 -4.84
C ARG A 91 -15.77 5.10 -3.63
N GLY A 92 -15.89 6.21 -2.91
CA GLY A 92 -15.13 6.46 -1.68
C GLY A 92 -15.47 5.45 -0.58
N VAL A 93 -16.75 5.13 -0.40
CA VAL A 93 -17.20 4.10 0.55
C VAL A 93 -16.63 2.72 0.20
N GLN A 94 -16.58 2.36 -1.08
CA GLN A 94 -16.00 1.08 -1.51
C GLN A 94 -14.48 1.03 -1.24
N ALA A 95 -13.76 2.12 -1.50
CA ALA A 95 -12.33 2.21 -1.19
C ALA A 95 -12.06 2.02 0.32
N LEU A 96 -12.87 2.65 1.18
CA LEU A 96 -12.77 2.51 2.64
C LEU A 96 -13.06 1.08 3.10
N LYS A 97 -14.09 0.42 2.55
CA LYS A 97 -14.38 -0.99 2.85
C LYS A 97 -13.24 -1.92 2.44
N GLY A 98 -12.61 -1.65 1.30
CA GLY A 98 -11.43 -2.40 0.86
C GLY A 98 -10.25 -2.25 1.82
N LEU A 99 -9.99 -1.03 2.31
CA LEU A 99 -8.97 -0.76 3.33
C LEU A 99 -9.27 -1.49 4.64
N GLU A 100 -10.53 -1.43 5.13
CA GLU A 100 -10.95 -2.14 6.34
C GLU A 100 -10.77 -3.66 6.20
N THR A 101 -11.04 -4.22 5.02
CA THR A 101 -10.87 -5.65 4.73
C THR A 101 -9.39 -6.07 4.78
N LEU A 102 -8.50 -5.23 4.24
CA LEU A 102 -7.05 -5.43 4.30
C LEU A 102 -6.52 -5.32 5.75
N ASP A 103 -7.01 -4.35 6.51
CA ASP A 103 -6.61 -4.11 7.90
C ASP A 103 -7.11 -5.21 8.85
N SER A 104 -8.27 -5.79 8.57
CA SER A 104 -8.86 -6.88 9.36
C SER A 104 -8.14 -8.22 9.17
N GLY A 105 -7.13 -8.29 8.28
CA GLY A 105 -6.39 -9.52 8.01
C GLY A 105 -7.24 -10.63 7.39
N GLN A 106 -8.44 -10.31 6.91
CA GLN A 106 -9.38 -11.30 6.35
C GLN A 106 -8.95 -11.80 4.97
N LEU A 107 -7.91 -11.20 4.39
CA LEU A 107 -7.22 -11.65 3.19
C LEU A 107 -6.01 -12.57 3.47
N ILE A 108 -5.79 -13.00 4.73
CA ILE A 108 -4.83 -14.08 5.03
C ILE A 108 -5.49 -15.43 4.64
N ALA A 109 -5.63 -15.66 3.34
CA ALA A 109 -5.70 -16.98 2.76
C ALA A 109 -4.67 -17.01 1.63
N PRO A 110 -3.65 -17.89 1.70
CA PRO A 110 -2.78 -18.13 0.56
C PRO A 110 -3.60 -18.96 -0.43
N SER A 111 -4.41 -18.31 -1.25
CA SER A 111 -4.81 -18.93 -2.50
C SER A 111 -3.66 -18.71 -3.47
N ASP A 112 -3.04 -19.81 -3.91
CA ASP A 112 -2.13 -19.91 -5.06
C ASP A 112 -2.78 -19.30 -6.31
N THR A 113 -2.85 -17.99 -6.34
CA THR A 113 -3.53 -17.22 -7.36
C THR A 113 -2.56 -16.11 -7.69
N ASP A 114 -1.88 -16.29 -8.83
CA ASP A 114 -0.91 -15.36 -9.37
C ASP A 114 -1.39 -13.93 -9.20
N ALA A 115 -0.48 -13.01 -8.86
CA ALA A 115 -0.82 -11.59 -8.66
C ALA A 115 -1.59 -10.97 -9.86
N ALA A 116 -1.42 -11.53 -11.06
CA ALA A 116 -2.19 -11.18 -12.26
C ALA A 116 -3.67 -11.61 -12.20
N GLN A 117 -3.97 -12.77 -11.61
CA GLN A 117 -5.35 -13.23 -11.38
C GLN A 117 -6.02 -12.42 -10.27
N ILE A 118 -5.28 -11.90 -9.29
CA ILE A 118 -5.83 -11.02 -8.25
C ILE A 118 -6.30 -9.69 -8.86
N ASP A 119 -5.49 -9.06 -9.71
CA ASP A 119 -5.89 -7.83 -10.42
C ASP A 119 -7.13 -8.08 -11.30
N GLU A 120 -7.22 -9.23 -11.98
CA GLU A 120 -8.39 -9.61 -12.79
C GLU A 120 -9.64 -9.88 -11.93
N ILE A 121 -9.49 -10.53 -10.76
CA ILE A 121 -10.58 -10.78 -9.81
C ILE A 121 -11.10 -9.46 -9.22
N ILE A 122 -10.21 -8.52 -8.90
CA ILE A 122 -10.57 -7.20 -8.37
C ILE A 122 -11.33 -6.40 -9.42
N ASP A 123 -10.81 -6.31 -10.65
CA ASP A 123 -11.48 -5.60 -11.74
C ASP A 123 -12.84 -6.25 -12.07
N TYR A 124 -12.92 -7.58 -12.10
CA TYR A 124 -14.17 -8.32 -12.30
C TYR A 124 -15.20 -8.05 -11.19
N HIS A 125 -14.78 -8.07 -9.93
CA HIS A 125 -15.69 -7.79 -8.81
C HIS A 125 -16.23 -6.37 -8.85
N ILE A 126 -15.38 -5.41 -9.25
CA ILE A 126 -15.79 -4.00 -9.41
C ILE A 126 -16.80 -3.87 -10.56
N GLU A 127 -16.52 -4.46 -11.73
CA GLU A 127 -17.42 -4.39 -12.89
C GLU A 127 -18.77 -5.11 -12.68
N GLN A 128 -18.77 -6.26 -12.01
CA GLN A 128 -20.01 -7.00 -11.75
C GLN A 128 -20.94 -6.30 -10.78
N THR A 129 -20.39 -5.61 -9.79
CA THR A 129 -21.21 -4.88 -8.81
C THR A 129 -21.86 -3.67 -9.48
N ILE A 130 -21.12 -2.99 -10.37
CA ILE A 130 -21.63 -1.89 -11.19
C ILE A 130 -22.74 -2.37 -12.14
N ASN A 131 -22.55 -3.49 -12.84
CA ASN A 131 -23.56 -4.03 -13.76
C ASN A 131 -24.79 -4.58 -13.05
N ARG A 132 -24.67 -5.04 -11.80
CA ARG A 132 -25.78 -5.54 -11.00
C ARG A 132 -26.64 -4.43 -10.41
N GLU A 133 -26.06 -3.27 -10.08
CA GLU A 133 -26.83 -2.08 -9.67
C GLU A 133 -27.37 -1.27 -10.86
N ALA A 134 -26.77 -1.39 -12.04
CA ALA A 134 -27.26 -0.77 -13.28
C ALA A 134 -28.35 -1.57 -14.01
N ALA A 135 -28.61 -2.82 -13.60
CA ALA A 135 -29.75 -3.60 -14.09
C ALA A 135 -31.02 -3.20 -13.29
N PRO A 136 -32.00 -2.52 -13.90
CA PRO A 136 -33.21 -2.12 -13.21
C PRO A 136 -33.92 -3.35 -12.64
N ALA A 137 -34.44 -3.19 -11.43
CA ALA A 137 -35.33 -4.11 -10.74
C ALA A 137 -36.71 -4.22 -11.43
N ASP A 138 -36.72 -4.57 -12.72
CA ASP A 138 -37.91 -4.85 -13.51
C ASP A 138 -37.92 -6.35 -13.90
N ALA A 139 -38.15 -7.21 -12.92
CA ALA A 139 -38.84 -8.50 -13.07
C ALA A 139 -38.81 -9.30 -11.76
N SER A 140 -39.72 -9.00 -10.84
CA SER A 140 -40.82 -9.91 -10.39
C SER A 140 -41.52 -9.39 -9.14
#